data_AF-A0A3P1UY36-F1
#
_entry.id   AF-A0A3P1UY36-F1
#
_cell.length_a   1.000
_cell.length_b   1.000
_cell.length_c   1.000
_cell.angle_alpha   90.00
_cell.angle_beta   90.00
_cell.angle_gamma   90.00
#
_symmetry.space_group_name_H-M   'P 1'
#
loop_
_entity.id
_entity.type
_entity.pdbx_description
1 polymer ?
#
loop_
_entity_poly.entity_id
_entity_poly.type
_entity_poly.pdbx_seq_one_letter_code
_entity_poly.pdbx_strand_id
1 'polypeptide(L)'
;MSGPGGPRFTPRARREAARSYDRENLHRELTLLQARIEAVTAQGRQGFHDGGQTYDMACMVVIRLAALMERAELEPCLAVLTREERLAIRTTRNIVAHARYRSMNDDVFWLATTTRIPEMLARIRAGAEFDSTDGEAPGLDGCR
;
A
#
# COMPACT_ATOMS: atom_id res chain seq x y z
N MET A 1 51.70 -28.00 10.83
CA MET A 1 50.80 -27.17 9.98
C MET A 1 49.40 -27.25 10.59
N SER A 2 48.96 -26.23 11.33
CA SER A 2 47.60 -26.16 11.86
C SER A 2 47.18 -24.71 11.99
N GLY A 3 46.40 -24.22 11.02
CA GLY A 3 45.44 -23.15 11.25
C GLY A 3 44.06 -23.78 11.08
N PRO A 4 43.09 -23.46 11.94
CA PRO A 4 41.98 -22.68 11.39
C PRO A 4 41.31 -21.77 12.42
N GLY A 5 40.99 -20.56 11.99
CA GLY A 5 40.18 -19.64 12.80
C GLY A 5 39.70 -18.44 11.99
N GLY A 6 39.29 -18.66 10.74
CA GLY A 6 38.59 -17.62 9.98
C GLY A 6 37.27 -17.26 10.65
N PRO A 7 36.85 -15.98 10.65
CA PRO A 7 35.67 -15.54 11.37
C PRO A 7 34.44 -16.28 10.86
N ARG A 8 33.71 -16.91 11.79
CA ARG A 8 32.40 -17.52 11.54
C ARG A 8 31.48 -16.46 10.93
N PHE A 9 30.92 -16.75 9.76
CA PHE A 9 29.87 -15.96 9.16
C PHE A 9 28.69 -15.89 10.14
N THR A 10 28.48 -14.73 10.76
CA THR A 10 27.30 -14.45 11.57
C THR A 10 26.21 -13.89 10.65
N PRO A 11 25.07 -14.57 10.50
CA PRO A 11 23.96 -14.04 9.72
C PRO A 11 23.50 -12.73 10.35
N ARG A 12 23.66 -11.61 9.63
CA ARG A 12 23.13 -10.31 10.00
C ARG A 12 21.62 -10.44 10.19
N ALA A 13 21.05 -9.78 11.21
CA ALA A 13 19.61 -9.77 11.49
C ALA A 13 18.82 -9.27 10.27
N ARG A 14 18.44 -10.20 9.38
CA ARG A 14 17.76 -9.91 8.10
C ARG A 14 16.36 -9.33 8.29
N ARG A 15 15.75 -9.53 9.45
CA ARG A 15 14.34 -9.17 9.70
C ARG A 15 14.11 -7.66 9.76
N GLU A 16 14.99 -6.88 10.37
CA GLU A 16 14.80 -5.43 10.50
C GLU A 16 15.06 -4.70 9.18
N ALA A 17 16.13 -5.07 8.48
CA ALA A 17 16.44 -4.51 7.16
C ALA A 17 15.36 -4.85 6.11
N ALA A 18 14.81 -6.07 6.13
CA ALA A 18 13.71 -6.46 5.26
C ALA A 18 12.43 -5.67 5.57
N ARG A 19 12.07 -5.51 6.85
CA ARG A 19 10.90 -4.72 7.28
C ARG A 19 11.02 -3.25 6.89
N SER A 20 12.19 -2.64 7.07
CA SER A 20 12.44 -1.26 6.66
C SER A 20 12.30 -1.09 5.15
N TYR A 21 12.83 -2.04 4.37
CA TYR A 21 12.73 -2.02 2.91
C TYR A 21 11.29 -2.19 2.41
N ASP A 22 10.51 -3.09 3.04
CA ASP A 22 9.10 -3.28 2.72
C ASP A 22 8.25 -2.04 3.04
N ARG A 23 8.56 -1.34 4.14
CA ARG A 23 7.89 -0.09 4.54
C ARG A 23 8.23 1.07 3.61
N GLU A 24 9.50 1.24 3.25
CA GLU A 24 9.89 2.28 2.29
C GLU A 24 9.27 2.04 0.91
N ASN A 25 9.22 0.78 0.49
CA ASN A 25 8.53 0.40 -0.74
C ASN A 25 7.02 0.70 -0.65
N LEU A 26 6.37 0.39 0.48
CA LEU A 26 4.97 0.74 0.71
C LEU A 26 4.75 2.26 0.63
N HIS A 27 5.57 3.06 1.32
CA HIS A 27 5.42 4.52 1.29
C HIS A 27 5.56 5.07 -0.13
N ARG A 28 6.56 4.60 -0.89
CA ARG A 28 6.75 4.96 -2.30
C ARG A 28 5.53 4.61 -3.14
N GLU A 29 4.99 3.39 -2.97
CA GLU A 29 3.79 2.95 -3.67
C GLU A 29 2.59 3.84 -3.35
N LEU A 30 2.32 4.12 -2.07
CA LEU A 30 1.24 5.01 -1.65
C LEU A 30 1.39 6.42 -2.24
N THR A 31 2.62 6.91 -2.44
CA THR A 31 2.88 8.24 -3.03
C THR A 31 2.56 8.24 -4.50
N LEU A 32 2.98 7.19 -5.21
CA LEU A 32 2.67 7.03 -6.62
C LEU A 32 1.17 6.81 -6.87
N LEU A 33 0.46 6.15 -5.96
CA LEU A 33 -0.99 5.98 -6.06
C LEU A 33 -1.73 7.31 -5.84
N GLN A 34 -1.34 8.06 -4.82
CA GLN A 34 -1.90 9.38 -4.52
C GLN A 34 -1.73 10.35 -5.70
N ALA A 35 -0.51 10.46 -6.25
CA ALA A 35 -0.24 11.33 -7.39
C ALA A 35 -1.08 10.98 -8.65
N ARG A 36 -1.34 9.68 -8.88
CA ARG A 36 -2.22 9.25 -9.98
C ARG A 36 -3.67 9.64 -9.74
N ILE A 37 -4.16 9.53 -8.50
CA ILE A 37 -5.52 9.95 -8.16
C ILE A 37 -5.68 11.46 -8.33
N GLU A 38 -4.68 12.24 -7.94
CA GLU A 38 -4.66 13.69 -8.15
C GLU A 38 -4.71 14.04 -9.64
N ALA A 39 -3.95 13.33 -10.49
CA ALA A 39 -4.03 13.50 -11.94
C ALA A 39 -5.41 13.15 -12.51
N VAL A 40 -6.05 12.06 -12.05
CA VAL A 40 -7.42 11.70 -12.42
C VAL A 40 -8.41 12.78 -11.99
N THR A 41 -8.26 13.30 -10.78
CA THR A 41 -9.12 14.35 -10.21
C THR A 41 -9.00 15.66 -11.01
N ALA A 42 -7.77 16.04 -11.37
CA ALA A 42 -7.48 17.26 -12.13
C ALA A 42 -8.10 17.25 -13.54
N GLN A 43 -8.16 16.09 -14.19
CA GLN A 43 -8.80 15.96 -15.50
C GLN A 43 -10.34 16.08 -15.43
N GLY A 44 -10.92 15.84 -14.25
CA GLY A 44 -12.34 16.02 -13.98
C GLY A 44 -13.23 14.86 -14.43
N ARG A 45 -14.45 14.83 -13.87
CA ARG A 45 -15.44 13.75 -14.07
C ARG A 45 -15.85 13.57 -15.53
N GLN A 46 -15.95 14.66 -16.31
CA GLN A 46 -16.46 14.60 -17.69
C GLN A 46 -15.59 13.74 -18.61
N GLY A 47 -14.28 13.68 -18.35
CA GLY A 47 -13.35 12.83 -19.10
C GLY A 47 -13.26 11.38 -18.61
N PHE A 48 -14.00 11.01 -17.56
CA PHE A 48 -13.87 9.71 -16.91
C PHE A 48 -14.91 8.72 -17.45
N HIS A 49 -14.48 7.83 -18.34
CA HIS A 49 -15.33 6.82 -18.96
C HIS A 49 -14.48 5.62 -19.39
N ASP A 50 -15.12 4.46 -19.49
CA ASP A 50 -14.47 3.24 -19.94
C ASP A 50 -13.74 3.43 -21.29
N GLY A 51 -12.51 2.90 -21.38
CA GLY A 51 -11.59 3.10 -22.51
C GLY A 51 -10.85 4.44 -22.53
N GLY A 52 -11.11 5.35 -21.59
CA GLY A 52 -10.38 6.61 -21.44
C GLY A 52 -9.09 6.47 -20.63
N GLN A 53 -8.08 7.30 -20.92
CA GLN A 53 -6.78 7.26 -20.22
C GLN A 53 -6.90 7.47 -18.70
N THR A 54 -7.79 8.35 -18.24
CA THR A 54 -8.03 8.57 -16.81
C THR A 54 -8.70 7.40 -16.13
N TYR A 55 -9.57 6.70 -16.85
CA TYR A 55 -10.20 5.47 -16.39
C TYR A 55 -9.15 4.36 -16.25
N ASP A 56 -8.24 4.21 -17.22
CA ASP A 56 -7.12 3.25 -17.12
C ASP A 56 -6.19 3.55 -15.94
N MET A 57 -5.90 4.83 -15.67
CA MET A 57 -5.13 5.23 -14.50
C MET A 57 -5.83 4.83 -13.20
N ALA A 58 -7.15 5.02 -13.11
CA ALA A 58 -7.95 4.59 -11.95
C ALA A 58 -7.97 3.06 -11.80
N CYS A 59 -8.10 2.32 -12.90
CA CYS A 59 -8.01 0.86 -12.91
C CYS A 59 -6.65 0.40 -12.35
N MET A 60 -5.55 1.02 -12.80
CA MET A 60 -4.22 0.72 -12.29
C MET A 60 -4.08 1.03 -10.79
N VAL A 61 -4.69 2.11 -10.30
CA VAL A 61 -4.70 2.44 -8.86
C VAL A 61 -5.35 1.32 -8.06
N VAL A 62 -6.52 0.84 -8.48
CA VAL A 62 -7.21 -0.25 -7.78
C VAL A 62 -6.45 -1.56 -7.86
N ILE A 63 -5.90 -1.90 -9.03
CA ILE A 63 -5.12 -3.13 -9.21
C ILE A 63 -3.91 -3.14 -8.28
N ARG A 64 -3.14 -2.04 -8.24
CA ARG A 64 -1.96 -1.93 -7.38
C ARG A 64 -2.34 -1.93 -5.89
N LEU A 65 -3.40 -1.20 -5.52
CA LEU A 65 -3.86 -1.19 -4.14
C LEU A 65 -4.30 -2.57 -3.67
N ALA A 66 -5.03 -3.32 -4.51
CA ALA A 66 -5.40 -4.69 -4.22
C ALA A 66 -4.17 -5.61 -4.09
N ALA A 67 -3.17 -5.45 -4.95
CA ALA A 67 -1.92 -6.22 -4.87
C ALA A 67 -1.16 -5.96 -3.56
N LEU A 68 -1.19 -4.72 -3.03
CA LEU A 68 -0.61 -4.42 -1.70
C LEU A 68 -1.32 -5.22 -0.60
N MET A 69 -2.64 -5.39 -0.68
CA MET A 69 -3.44 -6.17 0.28
C MET A 69 -3.20 -7.68 0.22
N GLU A 70 -2.56 -8.19 -0.83
CA GLU A 70 -2.24 -9.61 -0.98
C GLU A 70 -0.86 -9.96 -0.39
N ARG A 71 -0.07 -8.96 -0.02
CA ARG A 71 1.25 -9.13 0.57
C ARG A 71 1.12 -9.32 2.08
N ALA A 72 1.38 -10.54 2.55
CA ALA A 72 1.30 -10.89 3.97
C ALA A 72 2.24 -10.03 4.85
N GLU A 73 3.34 -9.55 4.28
CA GLU A 73 4.31 -8.68 4.97
C GLU A 73 3.73 -7.31 5.32
N LEU A 74 2.73 -6.85 4.57
CA LEU A 74 2.09 -5.54 4.75
C LEU A 74 0.82 -5.59 5.59
N GLU A 75 0.36 -6.78 5.99
CA GLU A 75 -0.84 -6.97 6.80
C GLU A 75 -0.91 -6.05 8.04
N PRO A 76 0.17 -5.86 8.83
CA PRO A 76 0.14 -4.97 9.99
C PRO A 76 -0.19 -3.51 9.60
N CYS A 77 0.41 -3.00 8.52
CA CYS A 77 0.18 -1.64 8.04
C CYS A 77 -1.24 -1.46 7.46
N LEU A 78 -1.81 -2.53 6.90
CA LEU A 78 -3.12 -2.52 6.27
C LEU A 78 -4.26 -2.83 7.25
N ALA A 79 -3.97 -3.19 8.51
CA ALA A 79 -4.95 -3.54 9.53
C ALA A 79 -5.94 -2.39 9.85
N VAL A 80 -5.56 -1.15 9.53
CA VAL A 80 -6.42 0.05 9.63
C VAL A 80 -7.61 0.03 8.67
N LEU A 81 -7.55 -0.76 7.60
CA LEU A 81 -8.66 -0.93 6.67
C LEU A 81 -9.61 -2.02 7.14
N THR A 82 -10.90 -1.72 7.08
CA THR A 82 -11.95 -2.68 7.44
C THR A 82 -12.01 -3.84 6.45
N ARG A 83 -12.59 -4.96 6.89
CA ARG A 83 -12.81 -6.12 6.03
C ARG A 83 -13.66 -5.78 4.79
N GLU A 84 -14.66 -4.93 4.96
CA GLU A 84 -15.55 -4.49 3.87
C GLU A 84 -14.79 -3.67 2.83
N GLU A 85 -13.92 -2.75 3.25
CA GLU A 85 -13.08 -1.96 2.33
C GLU A 85 -12.12 -2.86 1.54
N ARG A 86 -11.45 -3.79 2.22
CA ARG A 86 -10.59 -4.78 1.55
C ARG A 86 -11.36 -5.67 0.58
N LEU A 87 -12.62 -6.01 0.90
CA LEU A 87 -13.48 -6.78 0.01
C LEU A 87 -13.94 -5.95 -1.20
N ALA A 88 -14.29 -4.69 -0.98
CA ALA A 88 -14.70 -3.76 -2.03
C ALA A 88 -13.57 -3.58 -3.05
N ILE A 89 -12.35 -3.28 -2.59
CA ILE A 89 -11.17 -3.13 -3.46
C ILE A 89 -10.90 -4.40 -4.27
N ARG A 90 -10.96 -5.59 -3.66
CA ARG A 90 -10.77 -6.86 -4.39
C ARG A 90 -11.87 -7.12 -5.41
N THR A 91 -13.11 -6.79 -5.09
CA THR A 91 -14.24 -6.90 -6.02
C THR A 91 -14.06 -5.95 -7.20
N THR A 92 -13.74 -4.68 -6.95
CA THR A 92 -13.46 -3.67 -7.98
C THR A 92 -12.29 -4.11 -8.85
N ARG A 93 -11.19 -4.63 -8.27
CA ARG A 93 -10.07 -5.21 -9.01
C ARG A 93 -10.54 -6.31 -9.95
N ASN A 94 -11.32 -7.28 -9.46
CA ASN A 94 -11.79 -8.39 -10.29
C ASN A 94 -12.63 -7.91 -11.48
N ILE A 95 -13.41 -6.85 -11.31
CA ILE A 95 -14.18 -6.24 -12.39
C ILE A 95 -13.25 -5.59 -13.42
N VAL A 96 -12.34 -4.70 -12.99
CA VAL A 96 -11.45 -3.97 -13.91
C VAL A 96 -10.41 -4.87 -14.59
N ALA A 97 -9.92 -5.91 -13.90
CA ALA A 97 -8.89 -6.80 -14.43
C ALA A 97 -9.46 -7.82 -15.42
N HIS A 98 -10.75 -8.16 -15.30
CA HIS A 98 -11.35 -9.19 -16.13
C HIS A 98 -12.35 -8.68 -17.17
N ALA A 99 -12.85 -7.44 -17.05
CA ALA A 99 -13.58 -6.61 -18.04
C ALA A 99 -14.46 -7.31 -19.10
N ARG A 100 -14.92 -8.55 -18.87
CA ARG A 100 -15.63 -9.40 -19.85
C ARG A 100 -17.08 -9.70 -19.44
N TYR A 101 -17.51 -9.29 -18.25
CA TYR A 101 -18.82 -9.70 -17.71
C TYR A 101 -19.72 -8.57 -17.16
N ARG A 102 -19.19 -7.37 -16.84
CA ARG A 102 -19.99 -6.18 -16.51
C ARG A 102 -19.19 -4.90 -16.76
N SER A 103 -19.81 -3.87 -17.33
CA SER A 103 -19.28 -2.52 -17.22
C SER A 103 -19.42 -2.04 -15.77
N MET A 104 -18.36 -1.43 -15.26
CA MET A 104 -18.39 -0.72 -13.99
C MET A 104 -19.24 0.54 -14.18
N ASN A 105 -20.01 0.95 -13.17
CA ASN A 105 -20.64 2.27 -13.23
C ASN A 105 -19.56 3.36 -13.02
N ASP A 106 -19.38 4.21 -14.04
CA ASP A 106 -18.34 5.26 -14.05
C ASP A 106 -18.49 6.26 -12.90
N ASP A 107 -19.71 6.61 -12.47
CA ASP A 107 -19.93 7.53 -11.35
C ASP A 107 -19.52 6.90 -10.02
N VAL A 108 -19.89 5.63 -9.82
CA VAL A 108 -19.51 4.88 -8.62
C VAL A 108 -17.99 4.71 -8.58
N PHE A 109 -17.36 4.44 -9.73
CA PHE A 109 -15.93 4.25 -9.81
C PHE A 109 -15.15 5.56 -9.65
N TRP A 110 -15.66 6.66 -10.21
CA TRP A 110 -15.15 8.00 -9.98
C TRP A 110 -15.17 8.37 -8.49
N LEU A 111 -16.32 8.18 -7.82
CA LEU A 111 -16.46 8.47 -6.39
C LEU A 111 -15.50 7.62 -5.55
N ALA A 112 -15.39 6.33 -5.87
CA ALA A 112 -14.45 5.45 -5.19
C ALA A 112 -13.01 5.95 -5.36
N THR A 113 -12.63 6.31 -6.58
CA THR A 113 -11.25 6.72 -6.92
C THR A 113 -10.87 8.07 -6.35
N THR A 114 -11.77 9.05 -6.37
CA THR A 114 -11.46 10.44 -6.00
C THR A 114 -11.77 10.80 -4.55
N THR A 115 -12.53 9.95 -3.85
CA THR A 115 -12.90 10.20 -2.44
C THR A 115 -12.49 9.05 -1.54
N ARG A 116 -13.01 7.85 -1.78
CA ARG A 116 -12.85 6.72 -0.84
C ARG A 116 -11.43 6.19 -0.80
N ILE A 117 -10.78 6.03 -1.95
CA ILE A 117 -9.41 5.51 -2.01
C ILE A 117 -8.42 6.48 -1.35
N PRO A 118 -8.43 7.80 -1.63
CA PRO A 118 -7.60 8.76 -0.91
C PRO A 118 -7.70 8.67 0.61
N GLU A 119 -8.91 8.55 1.16
CA GLU A 119 -9.13 8.39 2.60
C GLU A 119 -8.52 7.07 3.14
N MET A 120 -8.59 5.98 2.37
CA MET A 120 -7.91 4.73 2.71
C MET A 120 -6.39 4.91 2.69
N LEU A 121 -5.82 5.56 1.67
CA LEU A 121 -4.38 5.79 1.56
C LEU A 121 -3.87 6.65 2.73
N ALA A 122 -4.61 7.70 3.10
CA ALA A 122 -4.28 8.56 4.24
C ALA A 122 -4.23 7.78 5.56
N ARG A 123 -5.23 6.91 5.80
CA ARG A 123 -5.25 6.05 6.98
C ARG A 123 -4.11 5.04 7.02
N ILE A 124 -3.77 4.43 5.89
CA ILE A 124 -2.61 3.51 5.81
C ILE A 124 -1.31 4.25 6.13
N ARG A 125 -1.12 5.47 5.60
CA ARG A 125 0.06 6.28 5.90
C ARG A 125 0.17 6.61 7.38
N ALA A 126 -0.91 7.11 7.98
CA ALA A 126 -0.94 7.41 9.41
C ALA A 126 -0.58 6.15 10.22
N GLY A 127 -1.21 5.00 9.93
CA GLY A 127 -0.91 3.74 10.60
C GLY A 127 0.54 3.27 10.46
N ALA A 128 1.19 3.51 9.32
CA ALA A 128 2.59 3.17 9.10
C ALA A 128 3.58 4.09 9.84
N GLU A 129 3.17 5.33 10.13
CA GLU A 129 3.97 6.29 10.90
C GLU A 129 3.89 6.03 12.41
N PHE A 130 2.70 5.68 12.94
CA PHE A 130 2.51 5.38 14.38
C PHE A 130 3.27 4.14 14.88
N ASP A 131 3.51 3.14 14.03
CA ASP A 131 4.32 1.95 14.36
C ASP A 131 5.83 2.26 14.47
N SER A 132 6.27 3.48 14.11
CA SER A 132 7.68 3.89 14.20
C SER A 132 8.07 4.45 15.57
N THR A 133 7.10 4.80 16.43
CA THR A 133 7.36 5.43 17.74
C THR A 133 7.42 4.46 18.93
N ASP A 134 7.20 3.15 18.73
CA ASP A 134 7.15 2.15 19.82
C ASP A 134 8.49 1.40 20.05
N GLY A 135 9.62 1.94 19.56
CA GLY A 135 10.94 1.29 19.62
C GLY A 135 11.99 1.93 20.54
N GLU A 136 11.72 3.07 21.18
CA GLU A 136 12.66 3.67 22.13
C GLU A 136 12.38 3.12 23.53
N ALA A 137 13.00 1.98 23.84
CA ALA A 137 13.09 1.51 25.22
C ALA A 137 13.82 2.60 26.04
N PRO A 138 13.25 3.11 27.14
CA PRO A 138 13.98 4.03 28.01
C PRO A 138 15.21 3.28 28.53
N GLY A 139 16.38 3.81 28.17
CA GLY A 139 17.66 3.30 28.65
C GLY A 139 17.60 3.13 30.16
N LEU A 140 17.80 1.90 30.61
CA LEU A 140 18.08 1.60 32.00
C LEU A 140 19.50 2.07 32.29
N ASP A 141 19.66 3.39 32.42
CA ASP A 141 20.79 4.03 33.08
C ASP A 141 20.25 4.63 34.37
N GLY A 142 20.48 3.92 35.48
CA GLY A 142 19.88 4.26 36.75
C GLY A 142 20.35 3.37 37.89
N CYS A 143 21.59 3.59 38.30
CA CYS A 143 22.09 3.52 39.68
C CYS A 143 21.58 2.35 40.57
N ARG A 144 22.45 1.37 40.86
CA ARG A 144 23.25 1.31 42.11
C ARG A 144 24.10 0.04 42.16
#